data_AF-A0A1F2EXS9-F1
#
_entry.id   AF-A0A1F2EXS9-F1
#
_cell.length_a   1.000
_cell.length_b   1.000
_cell.length_c   1.000
_cell.angle_alpha   90.00
_cell.angle_beta   90.00
_cell.angle_gamma   90.00
#
_symmetry.space_group_name_H-M   'P 1'
#
loop_
_entity.id
_entity.type
_entity.pdbx_description
1 polymer ?
#
loop_
_entity_poly.entity_id
_entity_poly.type
_entity_poly.pdbx_seq_one_letter_code
_entity_poly.pdbx_strand_id
1 'polypeptide(L)' 'MATHVLETNGEVCPFPLIEAKQKMEELNTGDELVIGFDCTQGTESIPRWAATEGHGVKDFKVVGDAEWSITIVKK' A
#
# COMPACT_ATOMS: atom_id res chain seq x y z
N MET A 1 -10.95 0.34 -13.80
CA MET A 1 -10.69 0.45 -12.36
C MET A 1 -10.81 -0.94 -11.79
N ALA A 2 -9.67 -1.61 -11.70
CA ALA A 2 -9.52 -2.85 -10.96
C ALA A 2 -9.01 -2.50 -9.55
N THR A 3 -9.55 -3.18 -8.54
CA THR A 3 -9.06 -3.09 -7.18
C THR A 3 -8.18 -4.31 -6.92
N HIS A 4 -6.93 -4.07 -6.60
CA HIS A 4 -5.95 -5.09 -6.26
C HIS A 4 -5.70 -5.05 -4.77
N VAL A 5 -5.61 -6.22 -4.15
CA VAL A 5 -5.32 -6.35 -2.71
C VAL A 5 -3.98 -7.05 -2.59
N LEU A 6 -3.08 -6.46 -1.82
CA LEU A 6 -1.76 -6.98 -1.49
C LEU A 6 -1.68 -7.08 0.04
N GLU A 7 -1.70 -8.29 0.57
CA GLU A 7 -1.55 -8.54 2.00
C GLU A 7 -0.12 -8.96 2.29
N THR A 8 0.62 -8.11 2.99
CA THR A 8 2.04 -8.33 3.35
C THR A 8 2.21 -8.55 4.84
N ASN A 9 1.12 -8.93 5.52
CA ASN A 9 1.08 -9.15 6.96
C ASN A 9 2.02 -10.32 7.32
N GLY A 10 3.01 -10.05 8.18
CA GLY A 10 4.00 -11.03 8.61
C GLY A 10 5.31 -11.02 7.81
N GLU A 11 5.43 -10.18 6.79
CA GLU A 11 6.68 -10.01 6.05
C GLU A 11 7.58 -8.93 6.68
N VAL A 12 8.84 -9.28 6.86
CA VAL A 12 9.82 -8.39 7.48
C VAL A 12 10.15 -7.25 6.52
N CYS A 13 10.16 -6.00 7.01
CA CYS A 13 10.62 -4.87 6.22
C CYS A 13 12.04 -5.14 5.68
N PRO A 14 12.32 -4.84 4.38
CA PRO A 14 11.60 -3.90 3.52
C PRO A 14 10.72 -4.53 2.42
N PHE A 15 10.45 -5.84 2.45
CA PHE A 15 9.73 -6.54 1.37
C PHE A 15 8.32 -5.98 1.05
N PRO A 16 7.48 -5.62 2.04
CA PRO A 16 6.13 -5.07 1.79
C PRO A 16 6.10 -3.87 0.84
N LEU A 17 7.07 -2.97 0.99
CA LEU A 17 7.14 -1.75 0.18
C LEU A 17 7.60 -2.06 -1.25
N ILE A 18 8.48 -3.05 -1.42
CA ILE A 18 9.00 -3.43 -2.74
C ILE A 18 7.89 -4.11 -3.55
N GLU A 19 7.14 -5.03 -2.96
CA GLU A 19 6.02 -5.67 -3.64
C GLU A 19 4.89 -4.69 -3.93
N ALA A 20 4.58 -3.80 -2.98
CA ALA A 20 3.63 -2.72 -3.23
C ALA A 20 4.04 -1.88 -4.44
N LYS A 21 5.31 -1.48 -4.54
CA LYS A 21 5.87 -0.75 -5.69
C LYS A 21 5.72 -1.54 -6.98
N GLN A 22 6.19 -2.78 -7.00
CA GLN A 22 6.13 -3.64 -8.20
C GLN A 22 4.69 -3.83 -8.66
N LYS A 23 3.76 -4.13 -7.74
CA LYS A 23 2.34 -4.23 -8.06
C LYS A 23 1.82 -2.93 -8.63
N MET A 24 2.14 -1.80 -8.00
CA MET A 24 1.73 -0.48 -8.46
C MET A 24 2.27 -0.14 -9.86
N GLU A 25 3.48 -0.58 -10.20
CA GLU A 25 4.04 -0.45 -11.55
C GLU A 25 3.27 -1.27 -12.59
N GLU A 26 2.83 -2.49 -12.25
CA GLU A 26 2.01 -3.35 -13.11
C GLU A 26 0.57 -2.84 -13.32
N LEU A 27 0.06 -2.01 -12.41
CA LEU A 27 -1.30 -1.47 -12.47
C LEU A 27 -1.47 -0.37 -13.52
N ASN A 28 -2.71 -0.15 -13.96
CA ASN A 28 -3.03 0.94 -14.88
C ASN A 28 -3.39 2.21 -14.12
N THR A 29 -3.20 3.37 -14.75
CA THR A 29 -3.68 4.65 -14.24
C THR A 29 -5.18 4.57 -13.91
N GLY A 30 -5.53 4.91 -12.67
CA GLY A 30 -6.89 4.81 -12.15
C GLY A 30 -7.24 3.47 -11.49
N ASP A 31 -6.32 2.50 -11.41
CA ASP A 31 -6.48 1.30 -10.60
C ASP A 31 -6.14 1.57 -9.12
N GLU A 32 -6.73 0.78 -8.23
CA GLU A 32 -6.61 0.95 -6.78
C GLU A 32 -5.87 -0.25 -6.19
N LEU A 33 -4.83 -0.02 -5.40
CA LEU A 33 -4.06 -1.02 -4.67
C LEU A 33 -4.30 -0.86 -3.17
N VAL A 34 -4.94 -1.85 -2.57
CA VAL A 34 -5.14 -1.98 -1.13
C VAL A 34 -3.98 -2.78 -0.58
N ILE A 35 -3.20 -2.19 0.32
CA ILE A 35 -2.03 -2.81 0.94
C ILE A 35 -2.36 -3.06 2.41
N GLY A 36 -2.39 -4.33 2.82
CA GLY A 36 -2.42 -4.76 4.21
C GLY A 36 -1.00 -4.93 4.74
N PHE A 37 -0.68 -4.33 5.88
CA PHE A 37 0.61 -4.47 6.53
C PHE A 37 0.46 -4.42 8.05
N ASP A 38 1.33 -5.15 8.76
CA ASP A 38 1.37 -5.21 10.23
C ASP A 38 2.58 -4.46 10.83
N CYS A 39 3.39 -3.83 9.99
CA CYS A 39 4.53 -3.04 10.45
C CYS A 39 4.12 -1.60 10.75
N THR A 40 4.36 -1.15 11.98
CA THR A 40 4.09 0.24 12.39
C THR A 40 4.81 1.26 11.50
N GLN A 41 6.01 0.94 11.00
CA GLN A 41 6.76 1.80 10.07
C GLN A 41 6.09 1.95 8.69
N GLY A 42 5.28 0.97 8.28
CA GLY A 42 4.50 1.01 7.04
C GLY A 42 3.47 2.15 7.03
N THR A 43 2.95 2.52 8.21
CA THR A 43 1.94 3.59 8.36
C THR A 43 2.43 4.95 7.89
N GLU A 44 3.74 5.22 8.00
CA GLU A 44 4.36 6.45 7.51
C GLU A 44 5.07 6.25 6.17
N SER A 45 5.72 5.10 5.98
CA SER A 45 6.55 4.82 4.80
C SER A 45 5.73 4.66 3.52
N ILE A 46 4.61 3.96 3.58
CA ILE A 46 3.75 3.71 2.41
C ILE A 46 3.10 5.01 1.89
N PRO A 47 2.38 5.81 2.70
CA PRO A 47 1.80 7.06 2.21
C PRO A 47 2.86 8.06 1.76
N ARG A 48 4.03 8.09 2.41
CA ARG A 48 5.15 8.94 1.99
C ARG A 48 5.69 8.52 0.62
N TRP A 49 5.87 7.23 0.38
CA TRP A 49 6.25 6.72 -0.93
C TRP A 49 5.18 7.03 -1.99
N ALA A 50 3.91 6.77 -1.69
CA ALA A 50 2.79 7.08 -2.59
C ALA A 50 2.80 8.56 -2.99
N ALA A 51 2.98 9.47 -2.02
CA ALA A 51 3.09 10.91 -2.28
C ALA A 51 4.34 11.28 -3.07
N THR A 52 5.47 10.59 -2.86
CA THR A 52 6.73 10.82 -3.60
C THR A 52 6.59 10.45 -5.08
N GLU A 53 5.87 9.38 -5.39
CA GLU A 53 5.57 8.97 -6.77
C GLU A 53 4.43 9.78 -7.40
N GLY A 54 3.65 10.48 -6.60
CA GLY A 54 2.46 11.20 -7.04
C GLY A 54 1.21 10.33 -7.16
N HIS A 55 1.20 9.14 -6.56
CA HIS A 55 0.01 8.30 -6.40
C HIS A 55 -0.94 8.92 -5.35
N GLY A 56 -2.24 8.70 -5.53
CA GLY A 56 -3.26 9.19 -4.61
C GLY A 56 -3.49 8.25 -3.44
N VAL A 57 -3.38 8.70 -2.20
CA VAL A 57 -3.77 7.89 -1.03
C VAL A 57 -5.23 8.18 -0.69
N LYS A 58 -6.07 7.15 -0.60
CA LYS A 58 -7.53 7.30 -0.43
C LYS A 58 -8.04 6.85 0.94
N ASP A 59 -7.69 5.63 1.35
CA ASP A 59 -8.33 4.94 2.47
C ASP A 59 -7.26 4.37 3.38
N PHE A 60 -7.02 4.99 4.54
CA PHE A 60 -6.08 4.48 5.55
C PHE A 60 -6.86 4.10 6.81
N LYS A 61 -6.85 2.82 7.15
CA LYS A 61 -7.63 2.26 8.27
C LYS A 61 -6.84 1.20 9.04
N VAL A 62 -7.10 1.13 10.33
CA VAL A 62 -6.62 0.05 11.20
C VAL A 62 -7.59 -1.12 11.08
N VAL A 63 -7.11 -2.31 10.74
CA VAL A 63 -7.96 -3.50 10.51
C VAL A 63 -7.86 -4.52 11.65
N GLY A 64 -6.81 -4.46 12.48
CA GLY A 64 -6.59 -5.42 13.57
C GLY A 64 -5.62 -4.92 14.64
N ASP A 65 -5.23 -5.81 15.53
CA ASP A 65 -4.25 -5.53 16.60
C ASP A 65 -2.86 -5.44 15.97
N ALA A 66 -2.38 -4.21 15.77
CA ALA A 66 -1.18 -3.88 14.98
C ALA A 66 -1.26 -4.24 13.48
N GLU A 67 -2.46 -4.24 12.88
CA GLU A 67 -2.63 -4.39 11.44
C GLU A 67 -3.31 -3.17 10.83
N TRP A 68 -2.75 -2.69 9.70
CA TRP A 68 -3.22 -1.53 8.97
C TRP A 68 -3.50 -1.88 7.51
N SER A 69 -4.42 -1.15 6.91
CA SER A 69 -4.78 -1.25 5.50
C SER A 69 -4.79 0.14 4.89
N ILE A 70 -4.06 0.31 3.79
CA ILE A 70 -3.99 1.56 3.04
C ILE A 70 -4.37 1.34 1.57
N THR A 71 -5.20 2.22 1.02
CA THR A 71 -5.60 2.19 -0.40
C THR A 71 -4.90 3.31 -1.14
N ILE A 72 -4.12 2.93 -2.16
CA ILE A 72 -3.43 3.82 -3.08
C ILE A 72 -4.08 3.73 -4.45
N VAL A 73 -4.26 4.86 -5.12
CA VAL A 73 -4.79 4.97 -6.48
C VAL A 73 -3.66 5.39 -7.40
N LYS A 74 -3.44 4.62 -8.48
CA LYS A 74 -2.46 5.02 -9.50
C LYS A 74 -2.93 6.30 -10.18
N LYS A 75 -2.05 7.28 -10.28
CA LYS A 75 -2.29 8.48 -11.09
C LYS A 75 -2.09 8.22 -12.58
#